data_AF-A0A1G9MEB8-F1
#
_entry.id   AF-A0A1G9MEB8-F1
#
_cell.length_a   1.000
_cell.length_b   1.000
_cell.length_c   1.000
_cell.angle_alpha   90.00
_cell.angle_beta   90.00
_cell.angle_gamma   90.00
#
_symmetry.space_group_name_H-M   'P 1'
#
loop_
_entity.id
_entity.type
_entity.pdbx_description
1 polymer ?
#
loop_
_entity_poly.entity_id
_entity_poly.type
_entity_poly.pdbx_seq_one_letter_code
_entity_poly.pdbx_strand_id
1 'polypeptide(L)'
;MSADKFIALIGAAAREIKDDYEAARKHARNKDSQRAGHEGEAAWVNLISKWLPLGQIVTRKYIVGPSGETNEIDLVILRPYFPR
;
A
#
# COMPACT_ATOMS: atom_id res chain seq x y z
N MET A 1 -14.13 -20.65 -10.38
CA MET A 1 -14.02 -20.46 -8.92
C MET A 1 -15.45 -20.43 -8.39
N SER A 2 -15.83 -21.22 -7.37
CA SER A 2 -17.20 -21.13 -6.84
C SER A 2 -17.43 -19.77 -6.16
N ALA A 3 -18.68 -19.30 -6.11
CA ALA A 3 -19.03 -18.05 -5.45
C ALA A 3 -18.54 -18.02 -3.99
N ASP A 4 -18.67 -19.15 -3.28
CA ASP A 4 -18.20 -19.28 -1.89
C ASP A 4 -16.68 -19.07 -1.76
N LYS A 5 -15.91 -19.59 -2.71
CA LYS A 5 -14.45 -19.44 -2.72
C LYS A 5 -14.04 -17.98 -3.00
N PHE A 6 -14.79 -17.28 -3.85
CA PHE A 6 -14.58 -15.85 -4.09
C PHE A 6 -14.90 -15.01 -2.84
N ILE A 7 -16.05 -15.26 -2.20
CA ILE A 7 -16.46 -14.57 -0.97
C ILE A 7 -15.43 -14.80 0.14
N ALA A 8 -14.97 -16.05 0.33
CA ALA A 8 -13.96 -16.37 1.31
C ALA A 8 -12.64 -15.64 1.05
N LEU A 9 -12.23 -15.51 -0.22
CA LEU A 9 -11.00 -14.82 -0.62
C LEU A 9 -11.08 -13.31 -0.36
N ILE A 10 -12.20 -12.66 -0.70
CA ILE A 10 -12.42 -11.25 -0.37
C ILE A 10 -12.49 -11.03 1.14
N GLY A 11 -13.17 -11.92 1.87
CA GLY A 11 -13.26 -11.85 3.34
C GLY A 11 -11.91 -12.07 4.03
N ALA A 12 -11.01 -12.88 3.46
CA ALA A 12 -9.65 -13.02 3.95
C ALA A 12 -8.84 -11.73 3.73
N ALA A 13 -8.89 -11.13 2.54
CA ALA A 13 -8.20 -9.88 2.25
C ALA A 13 -8.71 -8.72 3.12
N ALA A 14 -10.02 -8.62 3.33
CA ALA A 14 -10.60 -7.58 4.19
C ALA A 14 -10.15 -7.71 5.66
N ARG A 15 -10.01 -8.94 6.17
CA ARG A 15 -9.47 -9.19 7.51
C ARG A 15 -8.00 -8.82 7.61
N GLU A 16 -7.19 -9.20 6.64
CA GLU A 16 -5.77 -8.85 6.59
C GLU A 16 -5.56 -7.33 6.63
N ILE A 17 -6.27 -6.58 5.78
CA ILE A 17 -6.20 -5.11 5.74
C ILE A 17 -6.63 -4.50 7.09
N LYS A 18 -7.65 -5.07 7.72
CA LYS A 18 -8.13 -4.59 9.02
C LYS A 18 -7.08 -4.81 10.10
N ASP A 19 -6.48 -5.99 10.15
CA ASP A 19 -5.49 -6.35 11.17
C ASP A 19 -4.23 -5.47 11.02
N ASP A 20 -3.77 -5.24 9.79
CA ASP A 20 -2.66 -4.33 9.47
C ASP A 20 -2.95 -2.89 9.92
N TYR A 21 -4.17 -2.40 9.63
CA TYR A 21 -4.61 -1.08 10.08
C TYR A 21 -4.63 -0.96 11.60
N GLU A 22 -5.17 -1.97 12.30
CA GLU A 22 -5.25 -1.95 13.76
C GLU A 22 -3.86 -1.95 14.41
N ALA A 23 -2.90 -2.68 13.85
CA ALA A 23 -1.50 -2.67 14.28
C ALA A 23 -0.86 -1.29 14.12
N ALA A 24 -0.93 -0.71 12.92
CA ALA A 24 -0.38 0.63 12.64
C ALA A 24 -1.04 1.70 13.53
N ARG A 25 -2.37 1.62 13.70
CA ARG A 25 -3.13 2.55 14.54
C ARG A 25 -2.70 2.48 16.01
N LYS A 26 -2.34 1.30 16.51
CA LYS A 26 -1.82 1.15 17.88
C LYS A 26 -0.52 1.93 18.05
N HIS A 27 0.41 1.84 17.09
CA HIS A 27 1.66 2.60 17.10
C HIS A 27 1.42 4.12 17.00
N ALA A 28 0.49 4.55 16.14
CA ALA A 28 0.11 5.95 16.03
C ALA A 28 -0.43 6.52 17.36
N ARG A 29 -1.28 5.77 18.05
CA ARG A 29 -1.83 6.16 19.37
C ARG A 29 -0.78 6.20 20.47
N ASN A 30 0.29 5.43 20.34
CA ASN A 30 1.40 5.40 21.28
C ASN A 30 2.48 6.45 20.95
N LYS A 31 2.14 7.49 20.18
CA LYS A 31 3.04 8.58 19.74
C LYS A 31 4.20 8.13 18.85
N ASP A 32 4.11 6.95 18.25
CA ASP A 32 5.07 6.44 17.26
C ASP A 32 4.47 6.56 15.86
N SER A 33 4.18 7.80 15.45
CA SER A 33 3.50 8.11 14.18
C SER A 33 4.35 7.76 12.96
N GLN A 34 5.67 7.88 13.05
CA GLN A 34 6.57 7.53 11.96
C GLN A 34 6.54 6.02 11.68
N ARG A 35 6.65 5.20 12.73
CA ARG A 35 6.51 3.75 12.58
C ARG A 35 5.13 3.36 12.04
N ALA A 36 4.07 3.96 12.56
CA ALA A 36 2.72 3.72 12.08
C ALA A 36 2.57 4.05 10.58
N GLY A 37 3.20 5.13 10.11
CA GLY A 37 3.25 5.47 8.69
C GLY A 37 3.98 4.41 7.86
N HIS A 38 5.16 3.96 8.32
CA HIS A 38 5.93 2.91 7.66
C HIS A 38 5.16 1.57 7.59
N GLU A 39 4.47 1.20 8.66
CA GLU A 39 3.65 -0.01 8.72
C GLU A 39 2.44 0.08 7.80
N GLY A 40 1.80 1.26 7.73
CA GLY A 40 0.71 1.52 6.79
C GLY A 40 1.16 1.41 5.33
N GLU A 41 2.30 2.01 4.98
CA GLU A 41 2.88 1.87 3.64
C GLU A 41 3.16 0.40 3.29
N ALA A 42 3.77 -0.36 4.20
CA ALA A 42 4.09 -1.77 3.99
C ALA A 42 2.83 -2.63 3.78
N ALA A 43 1.76 -2.37 4.54
CA ALA A 43 0.48 -3.05 4.38
C ALA A 43 -0.09 -2.84 2.95
N TRP A 44 -0.07 -1.60 2.45
CA TRP A 44 -0.52 -1.30 1.10
C TRP A 44 0.36 -1.96 0.03
N VAL A 45 1.69 -1.93 0.17
CA VAL A 45 2.61 -2.62 -0.74
C VAL A 45 2.29 -4.12 -0.81
N ASN A 46 2.12 -4.77 0.34
CA ASN A 46 1.83 -6.19 0.43
C ASN A 46 0.49 -6.54 -0.25
N LEU A 47 -0.55 -5.76 0.03
CA LEU A 47 -1.86 -5.94 -0.60
C LEU A 47 -1.75 -5.80 -2.12
N ILE A 48 -1.22 -4.69 -2.61
CA ILE A 48 -1.15 -4.41 -4.05
C ILE A 48 -0.30 -5.48 -4.75
N SER A 49 0.82 -5.91 -4.17
CA SER A 49 1.69 -6.94 -4.77
C SER A 49 1.00 -8.29 -4.93
N LYS A 50 0.08 -8.66 -4.03
CA LYS A 50 -0.70 -9.92 -4.12
C LYS A 50 -1.75 -9.88 -5.23
N TRP A 51 -2.29 -8.70 -5.53
CA TRP A 51 -3.45 -8.54 -6.41
C TRP A 51 -3.10 -7.98 -7.79
N LEU A 52 -2.02 -7.23 -7.91
CA LEU A 52 -1.54 -6.61 -9.15
C LEU A 52 -0.07 -6.97 -9.39
N PRO A 53 0.21 -8.11 -10.05
CA PRO A 53 1.58 -8.56 -10.28
C PRO A 53 2.33 -7.75 -11.36
N LEU A 54 1.66 -6.83 -12.04
CA LEU A 54 2.23 -6.04 -13.14
C LEU A 54 2.45 -4.60 -12.69
N GLY A 55 3.72 -4.23 -12.51
CA GLY A 55 4.14 -2.87 -12.16
C GLY A 55 5.14 -2.88 -11.01
N GLN A 56 6.06 -1.91 -11.00
CA GLN A 56 6.97 -1.73 -9.88
C GLN A 56 6.31 -0.80 -8.87
N ILE A 57 6.14 -1.29 -7.64
CA ILE A 57 5.69 -0.45 -6.53
C ILE A 57 6.93 0.24 -5.94
N VAL A 58 6.88 1.55 -5.84
CA VAL A 58 7.91 2.36 -5.16
C VAL A 58 7.25 3.19 -4.08
N THR A 59 7.90 3.29 -2.93
CA THR A 59 7.41 4.08 -1.79
C THR A 59 8.19 5.37 -1.63
N ARG A 60 7.56 6.37 -0.99
CA ARG A 60 8.13 7.69 -0.65
C ARG A 60 8.83 8.37 -1.81
N LYS A 61 8.06 8.67 -2.85
CA LYS A 61 8.57 9.34 -4.05
C LYS A 61 7.98 10.73 -4.17
N TYR A 62 8.79 11.63 -4.69
CA TYR A 62 8.34 12.94 -5.13
C TYR A 62 7.98 12.85 -6.60
N ILE A 63 6.74 13.20 -6.94
CA ILE A 63 6.36 13.43 -8.34
C ILE A 63 6.67 14.90 -8.63
N VAL A 64 7.55 15.11 -9.62
CA VAL A 64 7.91 16.44 -10.10
C VAL A 64 7.05 16.75 -11.32
N GLY A 65 6.29 17.84 -11.25
CA GLY A 65 5.48 18.30 -12.35
C GLY A 65 6.26 19.14 -13.37
N PRO A 66 5.65 19.49 -14.51
CA PRO A 66 6.32 20.19 -15.60
C PRO A 66 6.89 21.56 -15.22
N SER A 67 6.37 22.19 -14.17
CA SER A 67 6.81 23.51 -13.69
C SER A 67 7.78 23.41 -12.51
N GLY A 68 8.21 22.20 -12.14
CA GLY A 68 9.13 21.95 -11.03
C GLY A 68 8.46 21.81 -9.66
N GLU A 69 7.12 21.85 -9.59
CA GLU A 69 6.38 21.57 -8.38
C GLU A 69 6.55 20.11 -7.94
N THR A 70 6.68 19.88 -6.64
CA THR A 70 6.92 18.55 -6.08
C THR A 70 5.81 18.15 -5.12
N ASN A 71 5.27 16.95 -5.29
CA ASN A 71 4.33 16.34 -4.34
C ASN A 71 4.91 15.04 -3.81
N GLU A 72 4.99 14.90 -2.49
CA GLU A 72 5.33 13.64 -1.84
C GLU A 72 4.16 12.68 -1.95
N ILE A 73 4.45 11.46 -2.39
CA ILE A 73 3.48 10.38 -2.55
C ILE A 73 4.03 9.15 -1.83
N ASP A 74 3.23 8.62 -0.90
CA ASP A 74 3.60 7.46 -0.07
C ASP A 74 3.83 6.20 -0.93
N LEU A 75 3.02 6.01 -1.97
CA LEU A 75 3.06 4.83 -2.84
C LEU A 75 2.76 5.18 -4.29
N VAL A 76 3.65 4.77 -5.20
CA VAL A 76 3.47 4.91 -6.65
C VAL A 76 3.60 3.55 -7.32
N ILE A 77 2.65 3.22 -8.18
CA ILE A 77 2.71 2.02 -9.04
C ILE A 77 3.19 2.46 -10.42
N LEU A 78 4.41 2.08 -10.78
CA LEU A 78 4.98 2.40 -12.07
C LEU A 78 4.50 1.41 -13.13
N ARG A 79 4.26 1.92 -14.34
CA ARG A 79 3.98 1.08 -15.51
C ARG A 79 5.16 0.12 -15.74
N PRO A 80 4.94 -1.11 -16.24
CA PRO A 80 6.02 -2.08 -16.43
C PRO A 80 7.19 -1.61 -17.30
N TYR A 81 6.93 -0.67 -18.21
CA TYR A 81 7.91 -0.07 -19.13
C TYR A 81 8.41 1.30 -18.67
N PHE A 82 8.10 1.73 -17.45
CA PHE A 82 8.67 2.96 -16.90
C PHE A 82 10.19 2.80 -16.78
N PRO A 83 10.99 3.79 -17.25
CA PRO A 83 12.45 3.72 -17.13
C PRO A 83 12.90 3.51 -15.69
N ARG A 84 13.90 2.65 -15.50
CA ARG A 84 14.51 2.37 -14.19
C ARG A 84 15.67 3.30 -13.91
#